data_AF-A0A958KQJ5-F1
#
_entry.id   AF-A0A958KQJ5-F1
#
_cell.length_a   1.000
_cell.length_b   1.000
_cell.length_c   1.000
_cell.angle_alpha   90.00
_cell.angle_beta   90.00
_cell.angle_gamma   90.00
#
_symmetry.space_group_name_H-M   'P 1'
#
loop_
_entity.id
_entity.type
_entity.pdbx_description
1 polymer ?
#
loop_
_entity_poly.entity_id
_entity_poly.type
_entity_poly.pdbx_seq_one_letter_code
_entity_poly.pdbx_strand_id
1 'polypeptide(L)'
;METVLQISEKLKKLENTKNPVVLAFSNYLKHYKGPADTFDLHTLEGFCRRAYSFEYWRSEMPNFQNHLKRILGYVFSEAECRELSKSYFLQNLQIISIENKRDFLPIIEKYAETKNVSYRYFSVGANDILVVYTWKNGNKALQILNTNCFINEASISPLTTDEIIYYDASMEILPFTLNQVNIGSFQNIVFEKNYHNTKIKSLRGYTLQCVEEKTITNLQEHSKLFYSLKRLESLLVGKDHHPLYEELTRLLEDALKLLHSKDPRAQRLAYTALERGKNAVENIFPNDKLLQLLLKEVAANLQKALEGSDLHGSTSQ
;
A
#
# COMPACT_ATOMS: atom_id res chain seq x y z
N MET A 1 -17.05 -23.66 -12.88
CA MET A 1 -15.84 -22.81 -12.94
C MET A 1 -14.83 -23.37 -11.96
N GLU A 2 -13.58 -23.45 -12.38
CA GLU A 2 -12.49 -24.02 -11.59
C GLU A 2 -12.05 -23.09 -10.45
N THR A 3 -11.41 -23.67 -9.43
CA THR A 3 -10.82 -22.90 -8.32
C THR A 3 -9.47 -22.32 -8.71
N VAL A 4 -9.06 -21.24 -8.04
CA VAL A 4 -7.74 -20.63 -8.22
C VAL A 4 -6.61 -21.63 -8.02
N LEU A 5 -6.76 -22.60 -7.09
CA LEU A 5 -5.77 -23.65 -6.89
C LEU A 5 -5.61 -24.53 -8.14
N GLN A 6 -6.71 -24.98 -8.73
CA GLN A 6 -6.70 -25.81 -9.95
C GLN A 6 -6.05 -25.06 -11.12
N ILE A 7 -6.37 -23.77 -11.28
CA ILE A 7 -5.76 -22.90 -12.26
C ILE A 7 -4.25 -22.75 -12.03
N SER A 8 -3.84 -22.53 -10.79
CA SER A 8 -2.42 -22.38 -10.44
C SER A 8 -1.63 -23.66 -10.76
N GLU A 9 -2.21 -24.84 -10.53
CA GLU A 9 -1.57 -26.12 -10.89
C GLU A 9 -1.39 -26.30 -12.40
N LYS A 10 -2.38 -25.87 -13.20
CA LYS A 10 -2.25 -25.87 -14.67
C LYS A 10 -1.19 -24.89 -15.14
N LEU A 11 -1.11 -23.70 -14.54
CA LEU A 11 -0.10 -22.67 -14.87
C LEU A 11 1.33 -23.14 -14.61
N LYS A 12 1.59 -23.97 -13.58
CA LYS A 12 2.92 -24.54 -13.31
C LYS A 12 3.52 -25.27 -14.52
N LYS A 13 2.67 -25.89 -15.36
CA LYS A 13 3.13 -26.56 -16.60
C LYS A 13 3.69 -25.57 -17.62
N LEU A 14 3.24 -24.32 -17.58
CA LEU A 14 3.68 -23.22 -18.44
C LEU A 14 4.83 -22.40 -17.84
N GLU A 15 5.11 -22.49 -16.53
CA GLU A 15 6.15 -21.69 -15.87
C GLU A 15 7.57 -21.96 -16.43
N ASN A 16 7.81 -23.16 -16.98
CA ASN A 16 9.06 -23.51 -17.67
C ASN A 16 9.36 -22.64 -18.90
N THR A 17 8.39 -21.88 -19.42
CA THR A 17 8.54 -21.03 -20.59
C THR A 17 9.26 -19.69 -20.32
N LYS A 18 9.55 -19.36 -19.05
CA LYS A 18 10.10 -18.05 -18.63
C LYS A 18 9.29 -16.85 -19.15
N ASN A 19 8.02 -17.04 -19.47
CA ASN A 19 7.17 -15.98 -20.00
C ASN A 19 6.75 -15.02 -18.86
N PRO A 20 7.00 -13.71 -18.97
CA PRO A 20 6.70 -12.76 -17.90
C PRO A 20 5.20 -12.59 -17.64
N VAL A 21 4.33 -12.86 -18.61
CA VAL A 21 2.86 -12.84 -18.44
C VAL A 21 2.40 -14.03 -17.61
N VAL A 22 2.94 -15.23 -17.88
CA VAL A 22 2.66 -16.44 -17.08
C VAL A 22 3.09 -16.22 -15.64
N LEU A 23 4.30 -15.68 -15.45
CA LEU A 23 4.84 -15.38 -14.12
C LEU A 23 3.98 -14.35 -13.38
N ALA A 24 3.63 -13.23 -14.03
CA ALA A 24 2.78 -12.20 -13.45
C ALA A 24 1.40 -12.74 -13.08
N PHE A 25 0.80 -13.56 -13.92
CA PHE A 25 -0.52 -14.14 -13.68
C PHE A 25 -0.51 -15.17 -12.55
N SER A 26 0.49 -16.05 -12.53
CA SER A 26 0.72 -17.01 -11.43
C SER A 26 0.91 -16.29 -10.10
N ASN A 27 1.77 -15.27 -10.06
CA ASN A 27 1.99 -14.46 -8.87
C ASN A 27 0.73 -13.69 -8.44
N TYR A 28 -0.05 -13.15 -9.39
CA TYR A 28 -1.31 -12.49 -9.07
C TYR A 28 -2.27 -13.44 -8.35
N LEU A 29 -2.50 -14.62 -8.90
CA LEU A 29 -3.38 -15.62 -8.30
C LEU A 29 -2.89 -16.06 -6.91
N LYS A 30 -1.57 -16.27 -6.77
CA LYS A 30 -0.95 -16.68 -5.50
C LYS A 30 -1.05 -15.63 -4.40
N HIS A 31 -0.97 -14.34 -4.75
CA HIS A 31 -0.81 -13.27 -3.78
C HIS A 31 -2.09 -12.47 -3.52
N TYR A 32 -3.01 -12.43 -4.48
CA TYR A 32 -4.24 -11.62 -4.41
C TYR A 32 -5.52 -12.45 -4.30
N LYS A 33 -5.43 -13.77 -4.41
CA LYS A 33 -6.59 -14.68 -4.35
C LYS A 33 -6.35 -15.83 -3.39
N GLY A 34 -7.42 -16.29 -2.76
CA GLY A 34 -7.45 -17.50 -1.96
C GLY A 34 -7.45 -18.75 -2.86
N PRO A 35 -6.85 -19.87 -2.42
CA PRO A 35 -6.82 -21.09 -3.23
C PRO A 35 -8.22 -21.68 -3.49
N ALA A 36 -9.16 -21.42 -2.58
CA ALA A 36 -10.55 -21.86 -2.68
C ALA A 36 -11.44 -20.88 -3.47
N ASP A 37 -10.92 -19.71 -3.85
CA ASP A 37 -11.70 -18.74 -4.62
C ASP A 37 -12.04 -19.33 -5.99
N THR A 38 -13.24 -19.01 -6.47
CA THR A 38 -13.65 -19.37 -7.83
C THR A 38 -12.94 -18.43 -8.81
N PHE A 39 -12.32 -18.99 -9.85
CA PHE A 39 -11.80 -18.18 -10.93
C PHE A 39 -12.95 -17.77 -11.85
N ASP A 40 -13.16 -16.47 -12.00
CA ASP A 40 -14.23 -15.87 -12.80
C ASP A 40 -13.72 -14.70 -13.66
N LEU A 41 -14.63 -14.09 -14.43
CA LEU A 41 -14.34 -12.92 -15.24
C LEU A 41 -13.78 -11.76 -14.40
N HIS A 42 -14.34 -11.53 -13.20
CA HIS A 42 -13.89 -10.48 -12.31
C HIS A 42 -12.44 -10.69 -11.82
N THR A 43 -12.04 -11.94 -11.58
CA THR A 43 -10.66 -12.30 -11.23
C THR A 43 -9.68 -11.98 -12.35
N LEU A 44 -10.04 -12.31 -13.59
CA LEU A 44 -9.26 -11.99 -14.79
C LEU A 44 -9.16 -10.47 -15.00
N GLU A 45 -10.27 -9.74 -14.84
CA GLU A 45 -10.28 -8.28 -14.96
C GLU A 45 -9.43 -7.62 -13.89
N GLY A 46 -9.50 -8.10 -12.64
CA GLY A 46 -8.62 -7.65 -11.56
C GLY A 46 -7.14 -7.84 -11.90
N PHE A 47 -6.78 -8.99 -12.51
CA PHE A 47 -5.41 -9.21 -12.98
C PHE A 47 -5.01 -8.20 -14.05
N CYS A 48 -5.85 -8.00 -15.07
CA CYS A 48 -5.56 -7.09 -16.17
C CYS A 48 -5.41 -5.65 -15.68
N ARG A 49 -6.32 -5.19 -14.81
CA ARG A 49 -6.26 -3.87 -14.17
C ARG A 49 -4.94 -3.65 -13.43
N ARG A 50 -4.56 -4.64 -12.61
CA ARG A 50 -3.30 -4.59 -11.87
C ARG A 50 -2.09 -4.66 -12.79
N ALA A 51 -2.12 -5.45 -13.86
CA ALA A 51 -1.04 -5.48 -14.84
C ALA A 51 -0.89 -4.11 -15.53
N TYR A 52 -1.98 -3.55 -16.06
CA TYR A 52 -1.94 -2.26 -16.75
C TYR A 52 -1.70 -1.05 -15.83
N SER A 53 -1.72 -1.22 -14.51
CA SER A 53 -1.23 -0.19 -13.60
C SER A 53 0.28 0.06 -13.76
N PHE A 54 1.01 -0.93 -14.28
CA PHE A 54 2.43 -0.81 -14.60
C PHE A 54 2.62 -0.33 -16.04
N GLU A 55 3.44 0.71 -16.20
CA GLU A 55 3.76 1.30 -17.50
C GLU A 55 4.30 0.28 -18.50
N TYR A 56 5.14 -0.66 -18.04
CA TYR A 56 5.69 -1.75 -18.85
C TYR A 56 4.61 -2.56 -19.60
N TRP A 57 3.52 -2.92 -18.92
CA TRP A 57 2.45 -3.69 -19.57
C TRP A 57 1.58 -2.85 -20.49
N ARG A 58 1.51 -1.53 -20.26
CA ARG A 58 0.82 -0.60 -21.17
C ARG A 58 1.59 -0.42 -22.48
N SER A 59 2.92 -0.27 -22.41
CA SER A 59 3.76 -0.17 -23.61
C SER A 59 3.74 -1.45 -24.44
N GLU A 60 3.58 -2.61 -23.79
CA GLU A 60 3.54 -3.93 -24.42
C GLU A 60 2.12 -4.52 -24.53
N MET A 61 1.08 -3.68 -24.52
CA MET A 61 -0.32 -4.13 -24.39
C MET A 61 -0.73 -5.20 -25.43
N PRO A 62 -0.47 -5.04 -26.75
CA PRO A 62 -0.84 -6.07 -27.72
C PRO A 62 -0.13 -7.42 -27.45
N ASN A 63 1.14 -7.36 -27.06
CA ASN A 63 1.91 -8.56 -26.73
C ASN A 63 1.39 -9.23 -25.46
N PHE A 64 1.09 -8.45 -24.42
CA PHE A 64 0.50 -8.95 -23.18
C PHE A 64 -0.84 -9.65 -23.43
N GLN A 65 -1.75 -9.00 -24.17
CA GLN A 65 -3.07 -9.56 -24.49
C GLN A 65 -2.99 -10.85 -25.30
N ASN A 66 -2.12 -10.90 -26.30
CA ASN A 66 -1.93 -12.10 -27.12
C ASN A 66 -1.40 -13.28 -26.31
N HIS A 67 -0.43 -13.04 -25.43
CA HIS A 67 0.08 -14.08 -24.54
C HIS A 67 -0.98 -14.51 -23.52
N LEU A 68 -1.70 -13.58 -22.91
CA LEU A 68 -2.76 -13.89 -21.97
C LEU A 68 -3.86 -14.74 -22.62
N LYS A 69 -4.31 -14.42 -23.84
CA LYS A 69 -5.26 -15.24 -24.60
C LYS A 69 -4.75 -16.66 -24.83
N ARG A 70 -3.47 -16.84 -25.17
CA ARG A 70 -2.85 -18.16 -25.33
C ARG A 70 -2.83 -18.95 -24.01
N ILE A 71 -2.51 -18.28 -22.90
CA ILE A 71 -2.55 -18.89 -21.57
C ILE A 71 -3.96 -19.34 -21.24
N LEU A 72 -4.97 -18.49 -21.45
CA LEU A 72 -6.36 -18.83 -21.20
C LEU A 72 -6.79 -20.04 -22.04
N GLY A 73 -6.46 -20.06 -23.34
CA GLY A 73 -6.74 -21.18 -24.24
C GLY A 73 -6.07 -22.50 -23.86
N TYR A 74 -4.98 -22.47 -23.10
CA TYR A 74 -4.31 -23.67 -22.58
C TYR A 74 -4.93 -24.16 -21.27
N VAL A 75 -5.35 -23.21 -20.42
CA VAL A 75 -5.77 -23.51 -19.04
C VAL A 75 -7.25 -23.87 -18.98
N PHE A 76 -8.09 -23.23 -19.78
CA PHE A 76 -9.55 -23.34 -19.72
C PHE A 76 -10.12 -24.11 -20.92
N SER A 77 -11.32 -24.67 -20.74
CA SER A 77 -12.06 -25.26 -21.86
C SER A 77 -12.47 -24.19 -22.89
N GLU A 78 -12.86 -24.61 -24.09
CA GLU A 78 -13.27 -23.67 -25.14
C GLU A 78 -14.49 -22.82 -24.72
N ALA A 79 -15.46 -23.41 -24.03
CA ALA A 79 -16.65 -22.71 -23.54
C ALA A 79 -16.27 -21.62 -22.50
N GLU A 80 -15.38 -21.95 -21.57
CA GLU A 80 -14.87 -21.02 -20.56
C GLU A 80 -14.02 -19.91 -21.20
N CYS A 81 -13.19 -20.25 -22.19
CA CYS A 81 -12.42 -19.27 -22.95
C CYS A 81 -13.33 -18.27 -23.67
N ARG A 82 -14.43 -18.72 -24.27
CA ARG A 82 -15.43 -17.83 -24.90
C ARG A 82 -16.04 -16.87 -23.88
N GLU A 83 -16.33 -17.33 -22.68
CA GLU A 83 -16.83 -16.48 -21.60
C GLU A 83 -15.79 -15.44 -21.16
N LEU A 84 -14.56 -15.88 -20.89
CA LEU A 84 -13.47 -15.00 -20.46
C LEU A 84 -13.06 -13.99 -21.54
N SER A 85 -13.19 -14.36 -22.82
CA SER A 85 -12.93 -13.48 -23.96
C SER A 85 -13.91 -12.30 -24.07
N LYS A 86 -15.04 -12.36 -23.35
CA LYS A 86 -15.93 -11.20 -23.18
C LYS A 86 -15.29 -10.08 -22.36
N SER A 87 -14.20 -10.35 -21.64
CA SER A 87 -13.47 -9.31 -20.90
C SER A 87 -13.05 -8.19 -21.84
N TYR A 88 -13.45 -6.96 -21.51
CA TYR A 88 -13.06 -5.76 -22.23
C TYR A 88 -11.52 -5.57 -22.25
N PHE A 89 -10.83 -6.02 -21.20
CA PHE A 89 -9.38 -5.90 -21.07
C PHE A 89 -8.57 -6.76 -22.06
N LEU A 90 -9.21 -7.74 -22.71
CA LEU A 90 -8.63 -8.57 -23.76
C LEU A 90 -8.88 -8.02 -25.18
N GLN A 91 -9.53 -6.87 -25.30
CA GLN A 91 -9.93 -6.25 -26.57
C GLN A 91 -9.22 -4.89 -26.76
N ASN A 92 -9.90 -3.92 -27.39
CA ASN A 92 -9.37 -2.58 -27.63
C ASN A 92 -9.51 -1.70 -26.39
N LEU A 93 -8.70 -2.00 -25.37
CA LEU A 93 -8.64 -1.24 -24.14
C LEU A 93 -8.04 0.15 -24.41
N GLN A 94 -8.80 1.20 -24.09
CA GLN A 94 -8.27 2.56 -24.09
C GLN A 94 -7.99 2.99 -22.66
N ILE A 95 -6.73 3.28 -22.35
CA ILE A 95 -6.29 3.83 -21.07
C ILE A 95 -5.98 5.31 -21.26
N ILE A 96 -6.51 6.15 -20.38
CA ILE A 96 -6.29 7.60 -20.36
C ILE A 96 -5.80 8.02 -18.98
N SER A 97 -5.07 9.13 -18.90
CA SER A 97 -4.72 9.77 -17.63
C SER A 97 -5.55 11.05 -17.49
N ILE A 98 -6.22 11.21 -16.35
CA ILE A 98 -6.95 12.43 -16.02
C ILE A 98 -5.98 13.44 -15.41
N GLU A 99 -5.65 14.49 -16.15
CA GLU A 99 -4.69 15.51 -15.71
C GLU A 99 -5.28 16.41 -14.61
N ASN A 100 -6.54 16.81 -14.77
CA ASN A 100 -7.23 17.64 -13.79
C ASN A 100 -7.99 16.76 -12.79
N LYS A 101 -7.50 16.71 -11.55
CA LYS A 101 -8.10 15.90 -10.47
C LYS A 101 -9.57 16.21 -10.21
N ARG A 102 -10.06 17.40 -10.57
CA ARG A 102 -11.50 17.74 -10.45
C ARG A 102 -12.37 16.89 -11.38
N ASP A 103 -11.86 16.51 -12.55
CA ASP A 103 -12.60 15.70 -13.53
C ASP A 103 -12.68 14.24 -13.09
N PHE A 104 -11.91 13.85 -12.08
CA PHE A 104 -11.97 12.53 -11.46
C PHE A 104 -13.12 12.41 -10.43
N LEU A 105 -13.64 13.53 -9.93
CA LEU A 105 -14.68 13.54 -8.88
C LEU A 105 -15.98 12.85 -9.29
N PRO A 106 -16.53 13.07 -10.51
CA PRO A 106 -17.75 12.39 -10.94
C PRO A 106 -17.60 10.86 -10.97
N ILE A 107 -16.38 10.35 -11.20
CA ILE A 107 -16.09 8.91 -11.20
C ILE A 107 -16.18 8.36 -9.77
N ILE A 108 -15.61 9.08 -8.80
CA ILE A 108 -15.67 8.71 -7.38
C ILE A 108 -17.12 8.78 -6.87
N GLU A 109 -17.83 9.85 -7.21
CA GLU A 109 -19.22 10.08 -6.79
C GLU A 109 -20.14 8.95 -7.26
N LYS A 110 -20.06 8.59 -8.55
CA LYS A 110 -20.80 7.46 -9.12
C LYS A 110 -20.53 6.15 -8.36
N TYR A 111 -19.28 5.88 -7.99
CA TYR A 111 -18.95 4.69 -7.21
C TYR A 111 -19.56 4.76 -5.80
N ALA A 112 -19.41 5.90 -5.10
CA ALA A 112 -19.95 6.09 -3.76
C ALA A 112 -21.48 5.94 -3.70
N GLU A 113 -22.19 6.46 -4.70
CA GLU A 113 -23.64 6.33 -4.86
C GLU A 113 -24.06 4.86 -4.97
N THR A 114 -23.38 4.06 -5.81
CA THR A 114 -23.71 2.63 -5.98
C THR A 114 -23.55 1.82 -4.70
N LYS A 115 -22.70 2.28 -3.78
CA LYS A 115 -22.42 1.62 -2.50
C LYS A 115 -23.21 2.22 -1.34
N ASN A 116 -23.96 3.29 -1.54
CA ASN A 116 -24.67 4.03 -0.50
C ASN A 116 -23.75 4.42 0.67
N VAL A 117 -22.56 4.94 0.34
CA VAL A 117 -21.53 5.38 1.30
C VAL A 117 -21.30 6.87 1.20
N SER A 118 -20.96 7.49 2.33
CA SER A 118 -20.40 8.85 2.32
C SER A 118 -18.92 8.79 1.91
N TYR A 119 -18.41 9.83 1.28
CA TYR A 119 -17.00 9.88 0.88
C TYR A 119 -16.36 11.25 1.14
N ARG A 120 -15.04 11.24 1.34
CA ARG A 120 -14.15 12.40 1.31
C ARG A 120 -12.93 12.04 0.49
N TYR A 121 -12.24 13.02 -0.07
CA TYR A 121 -11.03 12.74 -0.85
C TYR A 121 -9.92 13.74 -0.55
N PHE A 122 -8.68 13.31 -0.76
CA PHE A 122 -7.46 14.08 -0.56
C PHE A 122 -6.51 13.87 -1.73
N SER A 123 -5.84 14.93 -2.16
CA SER A 123 -4.75 14.81 -3.13
C SER A 123 -3.52 14.24 -2.43
N VAL A 124 -3.03 13.09 -2.89
CA VAL A 124 -1.81 12.48 -2.37
C VAL A 124 -0.79 12.43 -3.51
N GLY A 125 0.20 13.32 -3.46
CA GLY A 125 1.18 13.44 -4.56
C GLY A 125 0.59 13.99 -5.87
N ALA A 126 1.33 13.79 -6.96
CA ALA A 126 0.97 14.35 -8.27
C ALA A 126 -0.23 13.63 -8.91
N ASN A 127 -0.23 12.30 -8.92
CA ASN A 127 -1.17 11.50 -9.71
C ASN A 127 -2.11 10.63 -8.87
N ASP A 128 -2.06 10.72 -7.54
CA ASP A 128 -2.91 9.89 -6.68
C ASP A 128 -3.94 10.73 -5.91
N ILE A 129 -5.07 10.07 -5.65
CA ILE A 129 -6.19 10.57 -4.88
C ILE A 129 -6.50 9.51 -3.82
N LEU A 130 -6.44 9.90 -2.55
CA LEU A 130 -6.96 9.09 -1.46
C LEU A 130 -8.46 9.36 -1.33
N VAL A 131 -9.28 8.32 -1.45
CA VAL A 131 -10.71 8.36 -1.19
C VAL A 131 -11.01 7.63 0.10
N VAL A 132 -11.79 8.25 0.96
CA VAL A 132 -12.20 7.74 2.26
C VAL A 132 -13.69 7.48 2.22
N TYR A 133 -14.09 6.23 2.06
CA TYR A 133 -15.49 5.83 2.15
C TYR A 133 -15.86 5.60 3.61
N THR A 134 -17.04 6.04 4.03
CA THR A 134 -17.59 5.81 5.37
C THR A 134 -19.00 5.25 5.25
N TRP A 135 -19.18 4.03 5.77
CA TRP A 135 -20.47 3.35 5.88
C TRP A 135 -21.27 3.86 7.08
N LYS A 136 -22.59 3.59 7.07
CA LYS A 136 -23.50 4.00 8.15
C LYS A 136 -23.15 3.42 9.52
N ASN A 137 -22.50 2.26 9.56
CA ASN A 137 -22.03 1.62 10.80
C ASN A 137 -20.71 2.22 11.33
N GLY A 138 -20.16 3.24 10.66
CA GLY A 138 -18.91 3.89 11.04
C GLY A 138 -17.66 3.30 10.39
N ASN A 139 -17.72 2.08 9.85
CA ASN A 139 -16.61 1.44 9.13
C ASN A 139 -16.12 2.33 7.99
N LYS A 140 -14.83 2.22 7.69
CA LYS A 140 -14.17 3.04 6.68
C LYS A 140 -13.36 2.19 5.72
N ALA A 141 -13.16 2.72 4.53
CA ALA A 141 -12.18 2.20 3.60
C ALA A 141 -11.39 3.35 3.00
N LEU A 142 -10.07 3.21 3.05
CA LEU A 142 -9.11 4.13 2.46
C LEU A 142 -8.65 3.51 1.15
N GLN A 143 -9.07 4.10 0.04
CA GLN A 143 -8.72 3.64 -1.29
C GLN A 143 -7.82 4.66 -1.98
N ILE A 144 -6.67 4.21 -2.47
CA ILE A 144 -5.79 5.04 -3.29
C ILE A 144 -6.13 4.78 -4.75
N LEU A 145 -6.51 5.83 -5.46
CA LEU A 145 -6.81 5.81 -6.88
C LEU A 145 -5.76 6.61 -7.61
N ASN A 146 -5.14 6.01 -8.64
CA ASN A 146 -4.34 6.76 -9.58
C ASN A 146 -5.26 7.46 -10.59
N THR A 147 -4.76 8.53 -11.22
CA THR A 147 -5.50 9.24 -12.28
C THR A 147 -5.64 8.46 -13.58
N ASN A 148 -5.06 7.25 -13.67
CA ASN A 148 -5.23 6.40 -14.84
C ASN A 148 -6.62 5.77 -14.81
N CYS A 149 -7.35 5.95 -15.90
CA CYS A 149 -8.65 5.36 -16.12
C CYS A 149 -8.65 4.53 -17.40
N PHE A 150 -9.65 3.68 -17.54
CA PHE A 150 -9.99 3.07 -18.82
C PHE A 150 -11.40 3.45 -19.23
N ILE A 151 -11.62 3.53 -20.54
CA ILE A 151 -12.94 3.77 -21.10
C ILE A 151 -13.57 2.42 -21.40
N ASN A 152 -14.80 2.18 -20.95
CA ASN A 152 -15.58 0.99 -21.28
C ASN A 152 -17.04 1.38 -21.49
N GLU A 153 -17.64 0.97 -22.60
CA GLU A 153 -19.05 1.24 -22.94
C GLU A 153 -19.46 2.71 -22.72
N ALA A 154 -18.66 3.65 -23.23
CA ALA A 154 -18.84 5.10 -23.06
C ALA A 154 -18.79 5.61 -21.60
N SER A 155 -18.28 4.81 -20.68
CA SER A 155 -18.04 5.19 -19.29
C SER A 155 -16.55 5.20 -18.97
N ILE A 156 -16.13 6.11 -18.09
CA ILE A 156 -14.75 6.17 -17.57
C ILE A 156 -14.74 5.51 -16.20
N SER A 157 -13.77 4.63 -15.97
CA SER A 157 -13.61 3.93 -14.70
C SER A 157 -12.14 3.92 -14.25
N PRO A 158 -11.85 3.93 -12.94
CA PRO A 158 -10.48 3.87 -12.44
C PRO A 158 -9.79 2.58 -12.87
N LEU A 159 -8.53 2.66 -13.26
CA LEU A 159 -7.76 1.50 -13.68
C LEU A 159 -7.53 0.55 -12.51
N THR A 160 -7.02 1.07 -11.39
CA THR A 160 -6.79 0.32 -10.15
C THR A 160 -7.85 0.63 -9.12
N THR A 161 -8.40 -0.41 -8.48
CA THR A 161 -9.42 -0.29 -7.42
C THR A 161 -9.10 -1.17 -6.21
N ASP A 162 -7.97 -1.85 -6.21
CA ASP A 162 -7.58 -2.87 -5.24
C ASP A 162 -6.61 -2.35 -4.17
N GLU A 163 -6.05 -1.15 -4.35
CA GLU A 163 -5.27 -0.44 -3.31
C GLU A 163 -6.20 0.16 -2.25
N ILE A 164 -6.71 -0.71 -1.39
CA ILE A 164 -7.70 -0.38 -0.37
C ILE A 164 -7.29 -0.97 0.98
N ILE A 165 -7.53 -0.17 2.03
CA ILE A 165 -7.37 -0.58 3.42
C ILE A 165 -8.71 -0.40 4.13
N TYR A 166 -9.16 -1.44 4.80
CA TYR A 166 -10.43 -1.47 5.50
C TYR A 166 -10.24 -1.27 7.00
N TYR A 167 -11.03 -0.38 7.57
CA TYR A 167 -11.02 -0.02 8.98
C TYR A 167 -12.42 -0.19 9.58
N ASP A 168 -12.48 -0.55 10.85
CA ASP A 168 -13.71 -0.49 11.63
C ASP A 168 -14.03 0.95 12.07
N ALA A 169 -15.12 1.11 12.82
CA ALA A 169 -15.52 2.41 13.37
C ALA A 169 -14.51 3.00 14.38
N SER A 170 -13.64 2.17 14.96
CA SER A 170 -12.62 2.54 15.94
C SER A 170 -11.27 2.87 15.29
N MET A 171 -11.20 2.94 13.95
CA MET A 171 -9.96 3.14 13.20
C MET A 171 -8.93 2.00 13.37
N GLU A 172 -9.40 0.79 13.69
CA GLU A 172 -8.59 -0.41 13.66
C GLU A 172 -8.75 -1.13 12.32
N ILE A 173 -7.65 -1.66 11.78
CA ILE A 173 -7.69 -2.41 10.52
C ILE A 173 -8.56 -3.65 10.70
N LEU A 174 -9.52 -3.84 9.78
CA LEU A 174 -10.46 -4.96 9.81
C LEU A 174 -9.72 -6.30 9.64
N PRO A 175 -9.96 -7.28 10.53
CA PRO A 175 -9.31 -8.57 10.45
C PRO A 175 -9.87 -9.42 9.31
N PHE A 176 -9.09 -10.41 8.87
CA PHE A 176 -9.41 -11.37 7.79
C PHE A 176 -9.82 -10.72 6.47
N THR A 177 -9.42 -9.46 6.29
CA THR A 177 -9.64 -8.72 5.05
C THR A 177 -8.29 -8.52 4.39
N LEU A 178 -8.21 -8.80 3.10
CA LEU A 178 -7.02 -8.54 2.32
C LEU A 178 -6.90 -7.03 2.09
N ASN A 179 -5.83 -6.44 2.61
CA ASN A 179 -5.52 -5.03 2.48
C ASN A 179 -4.31 -4.85 1.57
N GLN A 180 -4.25 -3.73 0.87
CA GLN A 180 -3.17 -3.45 -0.07
C GLN A 180 -2.77 -1.99 -0.01
N VAL A 181 -1.46 -1.74 -0.07
CA VAL A 181 -0.93 -0.38 -0.11
C VAL A 181 0.33 -0.33 -0.95
N ASN A 182 0.44 0.71 -1.75
CA ASN A 182 1.65 1.04 -2.47
C ASN A 182 2.63 1.79 -1.54
N ILE A 183 3.87 1.31 -1.44
CA ILE A 183 4.91 1.88 -0.57
C ILE A 183 6.09 2.46 -1.36
N GLY A 184 5.97 2.61 -2.67
CA GLY A 184 6.98 3.20 -3.55
C GLY A 184 6.80 2.77 -5.01
N SER A 185 7.55 3.37 -5.94
CA SER A 185 7.28 3.30 -7.39
C SER A 185 7.07 1.89 -7.99
N PHE A 186 7.60 0.85 -7.36
CA PHE A 186 7.47 -0.54 -7.82
C PHE A 186 7.26 -1.54 -6.68
N GLN A 187 6.79 -1.11 -5.51
CA GLN A 187 6.58 -1.97 -4.35
C GLN A 187 5.15 -1.85 -3.84
N ASN A 188 4.43 -2.96 -3.89
CA ASN A 188 3.10 -3.09 -3.31
C ASN A 188 3.18 -4.05 -2.13
N ILE A 189 2.56 -3.69 -1.01
CA ILE A 189 2.38 -4.60 0.12
C ILE A 189 0.95 -5.10 0.11
N VAL A 190 0.82 -6.42 0.16
CA VAL A 190 -0.43 -7.11 0.44
C VAL A 190 -0.36 -7.67 1.85
N PHE A 191 -1.35 -7.37 2.68
CA PHE A 191 -1.35 -7.82 4.07
C PHE A 191 -2.74 -8.16 4.59
N GLU A 192 -2.77 -9.06 5.56
CA GLU A 192 -3.99 -9.51 6.22
C GLU A 192 -3.75 -9.57 7.72
N LYS A 193 -4.56 -8.85 8.49
CA LYS A 193 -4.53 -8.87 9.96
C LYS A 193 -5.44 -10.00 10.44
N ASN A 194 -4.93 -10.87 11.30
CA ASN A 194 -5.70 -11.79 12.11
C ASN A 194 -5.81 -11.23 13.54
N TYR A 195 -6.46 -11.95 14.46
CA TYR A 195 -6.58 -11.50 15.85
C TYR A 195 -5.24 -11.32 16.59
N HIS A 196 -4.17 -12.02 16.18
CA HIS A 196 -2.89 -12.03 16.90
C HIS A 196 -1.68 -11.61 16.07
N ASN A 197 -1.78 -11.65 14.75
CA ASN A 197 -0.66 -11.38 13.86
C ASN A 197 -1.13 -10.76 12.55
N THR A 198 -0.19 -10.18 11.82
CA THR A 198 -0.39 -9.66 10.47
C THR A 198 0.53 -10.40 9.52
N LYS A 199 -0.05 -11.05 8.51
CA LYS A 199 0.71 -11.64 7.41
C LYS A 199 0.97 -10.57 6.36
N ILE A 200 2.21 -10.46 5.90
CA ILE A 200 2.67 -9.43 4.98
C ILE A 200 3.40 -10.09 3.82
N LYS A 201 3.09 -9.64 2.61
CA LYS A 201 3.80 -9.98 1.38
C LYS A 201 4.18 -8.68 0.67
N SER A 202 5.48 -8.47 0.49
CA SER A 202 6.01 -7.37 -0.31
C SER A 202 6.21 -7.86 -1.75
N LEU A 203 5.47 -7.26 -2.68
CA LEU A 203 5.48 -7.60 -4.09
C LEU A 203 6.24 -6.53 -4.88
N ARG A 204 7.01 -6.95 -5.87
CA ARG A 204 7.86 -6.06 -6.66
C ARG A 204 7.54 -6.12 -8.15
N GLY A 205 7.43 -4.92 -8.74
CA GLY A 205 7.43 -4.69 -10.17
C GLY A 205 6.24 -5.29 -10.91
N TYR A 206 6.32 -5.23 -12.23
CA TYR A 206 5.24 -5.64 -13.14
C TYR A 206 5.00 -7.16 -13.15
N THR A 207 5.93 -7.97 -12.63
CA THR A 207 5.78 -9.43 -12.46
C THR A 207 5.11 -9.82 -11.14
N LEU A 208 4.84 -8.85 -10.25
CA LEU A 208 4.22 -9.07 -8.94
C LEU A 208 5.01 -10.09 -8.08
N GLN A 209 6.33 -10.15 -8.24
CA GLN A 209 7.16 -11.12 -7.55
C GLN A 209 7.23 -10.81 -6.06
N CYS A 210 6.93 -11.79 -5.22
CA CYS A 210 7.12 -11.67 -3.78
C CYS A 210 8.62 -11.64 -3.44
N VAL A 211 9.07 -10.53 -2.84
CA VAL A 211 10.45 -10.32 -2.41
C VAL A 211 10.64 -10.54 -0.91
N GLU A 212 9.56 -10.40 -0.14
CA GLU A 212 9.57 -10.61 1.31
C GLU A 212 8.20 -11.13 1.74
N GLU A 213 8.19 -12.16 2.58
CA GLU A 213 7.00 -12.65 3.27
C GLU A 213 7.31 -12.74 4.75
N LYS A 214 6.49 -12.07 5.58
CA LYS A 214 6.72 -11.95 7.02
C LYS A 214 5.40 -12.07 7.77
N THR A 215 5.44 -12.66 8.95
CA THR A 215 4.34 -12.59 9.92
C THR A 215 4.83 -11.78 11.10
N ILE A 216 4.10 -10.72 11.46
CA ILE A 216 4.45 -9.81 12.56
C ILE A 216 3.35 -9.77 13.61
N THR A 217 3.69 -9.46 14.86
CA THR A 217 2.69 -9.29 15.93
C THR A 217 2.26 -7.84 16.08
N ASN A 218 3.17 -6.91 15.79
CA ASN A 218 2.93 -5.47 15.82
C ASN A 218 3.34 -4.84 14.48
N LEU A 219 2.48 -3.98 13.92
CA LEU A 219 2.75 -3.27 12.65
C LEU A 219 4.08 -2.50 12.67
N GLN A 220 4.54 -2.02 13.83
CA GLN A 220 5.83 -1.35 13.98
C GLN A 220 7.03 -2.23 13.60
N GLU A 221 6.91 -3.56 13.64
CA GLU A 221 7.95 -4.50 13.21
C GLU A 221 8.20 -4.48 11.69
N HIS A 222 7.34 -3.80 10.93
CA HIS A 222 7.48 -3.59 9.49
C HIS A 222 7.36 -2.09 9.15
N SER A 223 8.45 -1.35 9.39
CA SER A 223 8.51 0.12 9.32
C SER A 223 7.90 0.71 8.05
N LYS A 224 8.20 0.16 6.86
CA LYS A 224 7.67 0.70 5.59
C LYS A 224 6.14 0.68 5.52
N LEU A 225 5.54 -0.41 6.03
CA LEU A 225 4.08 -0.54 6.08
C LEU A 225 3.52 0.40 7.14
N PHE A 226 4.09 0.38 8.35
CA PHE A 226 3.68 1.23 9.46
C PHE A 226 3.65 2.72 9.08
N TYR A 227 4.75 3.26 8.56
CA TYR A 227 4.82 4.68 8.19
C TYR A 227 3.89 5.02 7.03
N SER A 228 3.71 4.10 6.06
CA SER A 228 2.76 4.30 4.96
C SER A 228 1.32 4.39 5.46
N LEU A 229 0.92 3.51 6.38
CA LEU A 229 -0.41 3.55 7.00
C LEU A 229 -0.61 4.82 7.83
N LYS A 230 0.37 5.15 8.68
CA LYS A 230 0.29 6.35 9.53
C LYS A 230 0.24 7.65 8.73
N ARG A 231 0.90 7.70 7.57
CA ARG A 231 0.78 8.81 6.61
C ARG A 231 -0.64 8.95 6.06
N LEU A 232 -1.32 7.85 5.77
CA LEU A 232 -2.71 7.91 5.29
C LEU A 232 -3.66 8.29 6.42
N GLU A 233 -3.44 7.77 7.63
CA GLU A 233 -4.23 8.07 8.82
C GLU A 233 -4.10 9.54 9.25
N SER A 234 -2.94 10.17 9.07
CA SER A 234 -2.74 11.58 9.38
C SER A 234 -3.55 12.54 8.50
N LEU A 235 -4.09 12.07 7.38
CA LEU A 235 -5.02 12.84 6.54
C LEU A 235 -6.46 12.78 7.09
N LEU A 236 -6.77 11.80 7.93
CA LEU A 236 -8.11 11.59 8.49
C LEU A 236 -8.31 12.34 9.81
N VAL A 237 -7.25 12.41 10.60
CA VAL A 237 -7.24 12.94 11.96
C VAL A 237 -6.29 14.12 12.00
N GLY A 238 -6.75 15.26 12.52
CA GLY A 238 -5.88 16.42 12.73
C GLY A 238 -4.69 16.05 13.61
N LYS A 239 -3.53 16.66 13.36
CA LYS A 239 -2.26 16.33 14.04
C LYS A 239 -2.37 16.29 15.57
N ASP A 240 -3.15 17.19 16.16
CA ASP A 240 -3.31 17.33 17.61
C ASP A 240 -4.05 16.15 18.25
N HIS A 241 -4.72 15.32 17.44
CA HIS A 241 -5.45 14.13 17.88
C HIS A 241 -4.81 12.84 17.33
N HIS A 242 -3.63 12.93 16.70
CA HIS A 242 -2.97 11.78 16.11
C HIS A 242 -2.09 11.08 17.17
N PRO A 243 -2.39 9.82 17.58
CA PRO A 243 -1.70 9.19 18.72
C PRO A 243 -0.17 9.10 18.56
N LEU A 244 0.31 8.84 17.34
CA LEU A 244 1.76 8.80 17.06
C LEU A 244 2.41 10.18 17.22
N TYR A 245 1.70 11.27 16.94
CA TYR A 245 2.25 12.62 17.07
C TYR A 245 2.47 12.96 18.55
N GLU A 246 1.48 12.65 19.40
CA GLU A 246 1.59 12.78 20.86
C GLU A 246 2.70 11.89 21.43
N GLU A 247 2.78 10.63 21.01
CA GLU A 247 3.84 9.71 21.45
C GLU A 247 5.24 10.25 21.08
N LEU A 248 5.42 10.75 19.85
CA LEU A 248 6.70 11.24 19.36
C LEU A 248 7.13 12.55 20.02
N THR A 249 6.21 13.50 20.19
CA THR A 249 6.50 14.77 20.88
C THR A 249 6.93 14.49 22.31
N ARG A 250 6.18 13.66 23.04
CA ARG A 250 6.53 13.24 24.40
C ARG A 250 7.88 12.52 24.45
N LEU A 251 8.14 11.60 23.53
CA LEU A 251 9.40 10.85 23.46
C LEU A 251 10.60 11.79 23.27
N LEU A 252 10.48 12.80 22.39
CA LEU A 252 11.52 13.79 22.14
C LEU A 252 11.72 14.72 23.36
N GLU A 253 10.64 15.17 23.99
CA GLU A 253 10.70 15.99 25.21
C GLU A 253 11.33 15.24 26.38
N ASP A 254 10.98 13.97 26.58
CA ASP A 254 11.56 13.14 27.64
C ASP A 254 13.04 12.85 27.38
N ALA A 255 13.44 12.65 26.12
CA ALA A 255 14.85 12.56 25.74
C ALA A 255 15.62 13.85 26.07
N LEU A 256 15.05 15.03 25.79
CA LEU A 256 15.65 16.32 26.17
C LEU A 256 15.82 16.46 27.68
N LYS A 257 14.79 16.12 28.46
CA LYS A 257 14.84 16.18 29.92
C LYS A 257 15.98 15.31 30.47
N LEU A 258 16.11 14.08 29.98
CA LEU A 258 17.17 13.16 30.42
C LEU A 258 18.57 13.62 30.00
N LEU A 259 18.70 14.21 28.80
CA LEU A 259 19.97 14.80 28.35
C LEU A 259 20.38 15.97 29.25
N HIS A 260 19.45 16.85 29.62
CA HIS A 260 19.71 17.95 30.53
C HIS A 260 20.04 17.48 31.96
N SER A 261 19.41 16.40 32.43
CA SER A 261 19.70 15.82 33.74
C SER A 261 20.93 14.90 33.75
N LYS A 262 21.62 14.72 32.62
CA LYS A 262 22.76 13.81 32.44
C LYS A 262 22.46 12.37 32.90
N ASP A 263 21.24 11.87 32.67
CA ASP A 263 20.88 10.48 33.01
C ASP A 263 21.67 9.50 32.13
N PRO A 264 22.22 8.39 32.68
CA PRO A 264 22.96 7.39 31.91
C PRO A 264 22.20 6.80 30.71
N ARG A 265 20.86 6.80 30.75
CA ARG A 265 19.98 6.29 29.69
C ARG A 265 19.69 7.33 28.60
N ALA A 266 20.04 8.59 28.83
CA ALA A 266 19.67 9.72 27.97
C ALA A 266 20.13 9.51 26.52
N GLN A 267 21.37 9.06 26.31
CA GLN A 267 21.93 8.88 24.98
C GLN A 267 21.14 7.85 24.16
N ARG A 268 20.87 6.66 24.73
CA ARG A 268 20.11 5.60 24.04
C ARG A 268 18.69 6.05 23.69
N LEU A 269 18.02 6.73 24.63
CA LEU A 269 16.68 7.25 24.37
C LEU A 269 16.69 8.33 23.28
N ALA A 270 17.66 9.24 23.33
CA ALA A 270 17.83 10.30 22.34
C ALA A 270 18.08 9.77 20.93
N TYR A 271 18.95 8.76 20.76
CA TYR A 271 19.14 8.10 19.46
C TYR A 271 17.83 7.50 18.94
N THR A 272 17.11 6.78 19.78
CA THR A 272 15.82 6.16 19.42
C THR A 272 14.78 7.22 19.05
N ALA A 273 14.69 8.31 19.82
CA ALA A 273 13.76 9.40 19.58
C ALA A 273 14.08 10.15 18.27
N LEU A 274 15.37 10.41 18.00
CA LEU A 274 15.82 11.02 16.75
C LEU A 274 15.49 10.17 15.53
N GLU A 275 15.76 8.87 15.59
CA GLU A 275 15.48 7.96 14.48
C GLU A 275 13.98 7.91 14.17
N ARG A 276 13.13 7.71 15.20
CA ARG A 276 11.67 7.68 15.03
C ARG A 276 11.13 9.03 14.56
N GLY A 277 11.61 10.13 15.14
CA GLY A 277 11.15 11.47 14.80
C GLY A 277 11.55 11.89 13.37
N LYS A 278 12.78 11.58 12.92
CA LYS A 278 13.21 11.83 11.53
C LYS A 278 12.33 11.09 10.54
N ASN A 279 12.11 9.80 10.75
CA ASN A 279 11.22 9.00 9.91
C ASN A 279 9.79 9.58 9.89
N ALA A 280 9.27 10.02 11.02
CA ALA A 280 7.92 10.60 11.09
C ALA A 280 7.82 11.95 10.38
N VAL A 281 8.82 12.83 10.49
CA VAL A 281 8.86 14.10 9.74
C VAL A 281 8.95 13.81 8.25
N GLU A 282 9.86 12.94 7.81
CA GLU A 282 10.04 12.63 6.40
C GLU A 282 8.79 12.02 5.75
N ASN A 283 8.08 11.15 6.49
CA ASN A 283 7.03 10.32 5.90
C ASN A 283 5.60 10.74 6.26
N ILE A 284 5.37 11.38 7.41
CA ILE A 284 4.02 11.63 7.96
C ILE A 284 3.76 13.13 8.15
N PHE A 285 4.71 13.86 8.73
CA PHE A 285 4.57 15.26 9.13
C PHE A 285 5.66 16.17 8.54
N PRO A 286 5.80 16.25 7.20
CA PRO A 286 6.95 16.93 6.56
C PRO A 286 7.06 18.43 6.88
N ASN A 287 5.95 19.07 7.21
CA ASN A 287 5.89 20.51 7.45
C ASN A 287 5.64 20.88 8.92
N ASP A 288 5.75 19.93 9.86
CA ASP A 288 5.51 20.23 11.27
C ASP A 288 6.74 20.91 11.93
N LYS A 289 6.57 22.19 12.26
CA LYS A 289 7.63 23.03 12.83
C LYS A 289 8.05 22.59 14.23
N LEU A 290 7.13 22.07 15.04
CA LEU A 290 7.43 21.67 16.42
C LEU A 290 8.30 20.42 16.43
N LEU A 291 7.92 19.39 15.66
CA LEU A 291 8.74 18.17 15.53
C LEU A 291 10.14 18.49 14.99
N GLN A 292 10.23 19.36 13.98
CA GLN A 292 11.54 19.79 13.45
C GLN A 292 12.39 20.52 14.50
N LEU A 293 11.78 21.38 15.32
CA LEU A 293 12.47 22.07 16.42
C LEU A 293 12.98 21.08 17.47
N LEU A 294 12.11 20.20 17.97
CA LEU A 294 12.45 19.20 18.97
C LEU A 294 13.58 18.27 18.49
N LEU A 295 13.52 17.82 17.23
CA LEU A 295 14.58 17.02 16.61
C LEU A 295 15.92 17.76 16.60
N LYS A 296 15.92 19.04 16.23
CA LYS A 296 17.13 19.86 16.22
C LYS A 296 17.71 20.03 17.62
N GLU A 297 16.86 20.25 18.62
CA GLU A 297 17.29 20.39 20.02
C GLU A 297 17.85 19.08 20.59
N VAL A 298 17.20 17.94 20.34
CA VAL A 298 17.69 16.63 20.79
C VAL A 298 19.04 16.33 20.15
N ALA A 299 19.19 16.57 18.85
CA ALA A 299 20.44 16.34 18.14
C ALA A 299 21.60 17.20 18.71
N ALA A 300 21.35 18.49 18.94
CA ALA A 300 22.35 19.40 19.49
C ALA A 300 22.76 19.01 20.92
N ASN A 301 21.81 18.64 21.78
CA ASN A 301 22.11 18.23 23.15
C ASN A 301 22.78 16.87 23.24
N LEU A 302 22.43 15.93 22.36
CA LEU A 302 23.09 14.63 22.26
C LEU A 302 24.56 14.79 21.85
N GLN A 303 24.84 15.64 20.86
CA GLN A 303 26.22 15.94 20.45
C GLN A 303 27.05 16.51 21.61
N LYS A 304 26.53 17.50 22.33
CA LYS A 304 27.19 18.06 23.52
C LYS A 304 27.43 17.01 24.60
N ALA A 305 26.48 16.11 24.81
CA ALA A 305 26.62 15.05 25.81
C ALA A 305 27.73 14.06 25.44
N LEU A 306 27.91 13.77 24.15
CA LEU A 306 28.99 12.90 23.65
C LEU A 306 30.37 13.56 23.81
N GLU A 307 30.49 14.83 23.39
CA GLU A 307 31.73 15.63 23.53
C GLU A 307 32.14 15.80 25.00
N GLY A 308 31.16 15.93 25.91
CA GLY A 308 31.41 16.01 27.36
C GLY A 308 31.85 14.70 28.01
N SER A 309 31.47 13.54 27.46
CA SER A 309 31.91 12.22 27.95
C SER A 309 33.36 11.88 27.56
N ASP A 310 33.83 12.34 26.40
CA ASP A 310 35.19 12.06 25.93
C ASP A 310 36.27 12.76 26.77
N LEU A 311 35.95 13.90 27.40
CA LEU A 311 36.87 14.66 28.25
C LEU A 311 37.10 14.07 29.66
N HIS A 312 36.30 13.10 30.10
CA HIS A 312 36.46 12.45 31.42
C HIS A 312 37.05 11.04 31.34
N GLY A 313 37.32 10.51 30.13
CA GLY A 313 37.97 9.22 29.91
C GLY A 313 39.50 9.25 29.84
N SER A 314 40.13 10.44 29.86
CA SER A 314 41.57 10.61 29.61
C SER A 314 42.43 10.88 30.86
N THR A 315 41.84 10.88 32.06
CA THR A 315 42.58 11.06 33.33
C THR A 315 42.46 9.81 34.20
N SER A 316 43.08 8.72 33.75
CA SER A 316 43.41 7.54 34.57
C SER A 316 44.54 6.78 33.88
N GLN A 317 45.75 7.34 33.93
CA GLN A 317 47.01 6.62 33.90
C GLN A 317 47.92 7.19 34.98
#